data_AF-A0A2V8RJC0-F1
#
_entry.id   AF-A0A2V8RJC0-F1
#
_cell.length_a   1.000
_cell.length_b   1.000
_cell.length_c   1.000
_cell.angle_alpha   90.00
_cell.angle_beta   90.00
_cell.angle_gamma   90.00
#
_symmetry.space_group_name_H-M   'P 1'
#
loop_
_entity.id
_entity.type
_entity.pdbx_description
1 polymer ?
#
loop_
_entity_poly.entity_id
_entity_poly.type
_entity_poly.pdbx_seq_one_letter_code
_entity_poly.pdbx_strand_id
1 'polypeptide(L)'
;MKYSAETWEEKRKAGIGRYLFFDGVIWAGGPFAVVMQIIGVFVLREEGQTFGEYMSSSRTWITFFLHATLFGLIVGYINWRRNEKAFSAIENSN
;
A
#
# COMPACT_ATOMS: atom_id res chain seq x y z
N MET A 1 -4.51 -7.29 6.65
CA MET A 1 -5.79 -7.91 6.26
C MET A 1 -5.69 -9.42 6.41
N LYS A 2 -6.73 -10.06 6.95
CA LYS A 2 -6.82 -11.53 7.06
C LYS A 2 -8.06 -11.98 6.30
N TYR A 3 -7.90 -12.95 5.40
CA TYR A 3 -8.99 -13.52 4.61
C TYR A 3 -9.38 -14.89 5.17
N SER A 4 -10.64 -15.30 4.92
CA SER A 4 -11.04 -16.69 5.07
C SER A 4 -10.35 -17.56 4.01
N ALA A 5 -10.34 -18.88 4.20
CA ALA A 5 -9.72 -19.80 3.25
C ALA A 5 -10.34 -19.71 1.85
N GLU A 6 -11.68 -19.72 1.75
CA GLU A 6 -12.40 -19.57 0.47
C GLU A 6 -12.07 -18.26 -0.24
N THR A 7 -12.18 -17.12 0.46
CA THR A 7 -11.89 -15.81 -0.14
C THR A 7 -10.42 -15.68 -0.55
N TRP A 8 -9.51 -16.32 0.21
CA TRP A 8 -8.09 -16.34 -0.16
C TRP A 8 -7.85 -17.18 -1.41
N GLU A 9 -8.51 -18.32 -1.53
CA GLU A 9 -8.38 -19.19 -2.69
C GLU A 9 -8.84 -18.51 -3.99
N GLU A 10 -9.91 -17.73 -3.94
CA GLU A 10 -10.35 -16.92 -5.08
C GLU A 10 -9.34 -15.80 -5.39
N LYS A 11 -8.88 -15.08 -4.37
CA LYS A 11 -7.91 -13.98 -4.54
C LYS A 11 -6.56 -14.47 -5.07
N ARG A 12 -6.08 -15.65 -4.66
CA ARG A 12 -4.79 -16.20 -5.13
C ARG A 12 -4.83 -16.56 -6.62
N LYS A 13 -6.00 -17.02 -7.12
CA LYS A 13 -6.19 -17.33 -8.55
C LYS A 13 -6.00 -16.09 -9.43
N ALA A 14 -6.30 -14.91 -8.92
CA ALA A 14 -6.08 -13.64 -9.60
C ALA A 14 -4.60 -13.18 -9.63
N GLY A 15 -3.71 -13.89 -8.95
CA GLY A 15 -2.27 -13.68 -8.96
C GLY A 15 -1.76 -12.61 -7.98
N ILE A 16 -0.49 -12.76 -7.57
CA ILE A 16 0.16 -11.88 -6.59
C ILE A 16 0.26 -10.43 -7.08
N GLY A 17 0.46 -10.19 -8.37
CA GLY A 17 0.59 -8.83 -8.91
C GLY A 17 -0.67 -7.99 -8.72
N ARG A 18 -1.85 -8.57 -9.02
CA ARG A 18 -3.14 -7.89 -8.82
C ARG A 18 -3.40 -7.63 -7.34
N TYR A 19 -3.06 -8.59 -6.48
CA TYR A 19 -3.14 -8.41 -5.04
C TYR A 19 -2.25 -7.27 -4.54
N LEU A 20 -0.97 -7.26 -4.93
CA LEU A 20 -0.02 -6.22 -4.52
C LEU A 20 -0.46 -4.83 -4.99
N PHE A 21 -1.04 -4.72 -6.19
CA PHE A 21 -1.52 -3.44 -6.69
C PHE A 21 -2.76 -2.95 -5.94
N PHE A 22 -3.84 -3.76 -5.86
CA PHE A 22 -5.08 -3.31 -5.21
C PHE A 22 -4.97 -3.29 -3.69
N ASP A 23 -4.65 -4.43 -3.08
CA ASP A 23 -4.65 -4.57 -1.62
C ASP A 23 -3.39 -3.93 -0.99
N GLY A 24 -2.27 -3.92 -1.73
CA GLY A 24 -1.04 -3.26 -1.32
C GLY A 24 -1.03 -1.77 -1.64
N VAL A 25 -0.83 -1.41 -2.91
CA VAL A 25 -0.60 -0.01 -3.32
C VAL A 25 -1.84 0.87 -3.13
N ILE A 26 -3.01 0.45 -3.61
CA ILE A 26 -4.21 1.30 -3.52
C ILE A 26 -4.74 1.34 -2.08
N TRP A 27 -5.01 0.18 -1.47
CA TRP A 27 -5.69 0.12 -0.17
C TRP A 27 -4.79 0.40 1.03
N ALA A 28 -3.53 -0.05 1.03
CA ALA A 28 -2.60 0.21 2.14
C ALA A 28 -1.68 1.40 1.86
N GLY A 29 -1.13 1.48 0.64
CA GLY A 29 -0.18 2.51 0.22
C GLY A 29 -0.80 3.89 0.07
N GLY A 30 -1.96 4.00 -0.58
CA GLY A 30 -2.65 5.27 -0.84
C GLY A 30 -2.89 6.10 0.42
N PRO A 31 -3.60 5.58 1.44
CA PRO A 31 -3.81 6.29 2.69
C PRO A 31 -2.52 6.69 3.40
N PHE A 32 -1.52 5.80 3.42
CA PHE A 32 -0.21 6.11 3.98
C PHE A 32 0.47 7.28 3.27
N ALA A 33 0.44 7.29 1.93
CA ALA A 33 1.01 8.36 1.13
C ALA A 33 0.31 9.70 1.38
N VAL A 34 -1.01 9.71 1.57
CA VAL A 34 -1.75 10.94 1.94
C VAL A 34 -1.26 11.48 3.30
N VAL A 35 -1.11 10.62 4.30
CA VAL A 35 -0.58 11.03 5.62
C VAL A 35 0.84 11.57 5.49
N MET A 36 1.72 10.88 4.75
CA MET A 36 3.08 11.35 4.51
C MET A 36 3.11 12.67 3.74
N GLN A 37 2.15 12.90 2.84
CA GLN A 37 2.04 14.16 2.11
C GLN A 37 1.69 15.31 3.04
N ILE A 38 0.73 15.11 3.94
CA ILE A 38 0.34 16.10 4.95
C ILE A 38 1.53 16.42 5.86
N ILE A 39 2.25 15.40 6.36
CA ILE A 39 3.47 15.61 7.15
C ILE A 39 4.53 16.38 6.34
N GLY A 40 4.70 16.03 5.06
CA GLY A 40 5.61 16.69 4.14
C GLY A 40 5.32 18.17 3.96
N VAL A 41 4.05 18.60 3.95
CA VAL A 41 3.67 20.02 3.91
C VAL A 41 4.25 20.78 5.11
N PHE A 42 4.20 20.19 6.31
CA PHE A 42 4.65 20.87 7.52
C PHE A 42 6.16 20.84 7.71
N VAL A 43 6.83 19.80 7.21
CA VAL A 43 8.25 19.54 7.50
C VAL A 43 9.18 19.85 6.33
N LEU A 44 8.71 19.67 5.09
CA LEU A 44 9.56 19.68 3.88
C LEU A 44 9.23 20.82 2.91
N ARG A 45 8.19 21.60 3.18
CA ARG A 45 7.82 22.76 2.36
C ARG A 45 8.90 23.82 2.48
N GLU A 46 9.24 24.44 1.35
CA GLU A 46 10.23 25.52 1.32
C GLU A 46 9.70 26.76 2.06
N GLU A 47 10.61 27.54 2.63
CA GLU A 47 10.25 28.75 3.37
C GLU A 47 9.58 29.76 2.42
N GLY A 48 8.39 30.23 2.77
CA GLY A 48 7.57 31.10 1.93
C GLY A 48 6.70 30.40 0.88
N GLN A 49 6.87 29.10 0.65
CA GLN A 49 6.03 28.34 -0.29
C GLN A 49 4.61 28.18 0.28
N THR A 50 3.60 28.44 -0.54
CA THR A 50 2.20 28.25 -0.16
C THR A 50 1.80 26.77 -0.22
N PHE A 51 0.68 26.42 0.42
CA PHE A 51 0.13 25.06 0.34
C PHE A 51 -0.15 24.64 -1.12
N GLY A 52 -0.71 25.55 -1.93
CA GLY A 52 -1.02 25.28 -3.33
C GLY A 52 0.22 24.99 -4.17
N GLU A 53 1.29 25.78 -4.00
CA GLU A 53 2.56 25.58 -4.71
C GLU A 53 3.26 24.29 -4.31
N TYR A 54 3.19 23.92 -3.03
CA TYR A 54 3.70 22.64 -2.57
C TYR A 54 2.93 21.48 -3.22
N MET A 55 1.60 21.56 -3.26
CA MET A 55 0.74 20.49 -3.82
C MET A 55 0.74 20.44 -5.34
N SER A 56 1.17 21.51 -6.04
CA SER A 56 1.32 21.50 -7.50
C SER A 56 2.71 21.04 -7.96
N SER A 57 3.69 20.98 -7.05
CA SER A 57 5.05 20.57 -7.37
C SER A 57 5.14 19.12 -7.86
N SER A 58 5.90 18.88 -8.93
CA SER A 58 6.18 17.52 -9.41
C SER A 58 6.91 16.68 -8.36
N ARG A 59 7.78 17.29 -7.55
CA ARG A 59 8.50 16.60 -6.46
C ARG A 59 7.52 16.03 -5.44
N THR A 60 6.52 16.80 -5.06
CA THR A 60 5.45 16.38 -4.14
C THR A 60 4.75 15.13 -4.65
N TRP A 61 4.28 15.13 -5.90
CA TRP A 61 3.59 13.98 -6.47
C TRP A 61 4.49 12.76 -6.69
N ILE A 62 5.74 12.96 -7.12
CA ILE A 62 6.72 11.86 -7.24
C ILE A 62 6.91 11.20 -5.87
N THR A 63 7.07 12.01 -4.82
CA THR A 63 7.27 11.50 -3.46
C THR A 63 6.00 10.81 -2.94
N PHE A 64 4.81 11.34 -3.25
CA PHE A 64 3.53 10.69 -2.96
C PHE A 64 3.46 9.29 -3.58
N PHE A 65 3.69 9.18 -4.89
CA PHE A 65 3.64 7.88 -5.58
C PHE A 65 4.69 6.91 -5.09
N LEU A 66 5.89 7.42 -4.74
CA LEU A 66 6.95 6.61 -4.15
C LEU A 66 6.52 6.02 -2.80
N HIS A 67 5.95 6.84 -1.90
CA HIS A 67 5.44 6.38 -0.61
C HIS A 67 4.32 5.36 -0.79
N ALA A 68 3.33 5.66 -1.65
CA ALA A 68 2.20 4.76 -1.90
C ALA A 68 2.69 3.41 -2.43
N THR A 69 3.61 3.43 -3.39
CA THR A 69 4.12 2.23 -4.04
C THR A 69 5.01 1.43 -3.10
N LEU A 70 6.04 2.03 -2.49
CA LEU A 70 6.97 1.29 -1.63
C LEU A 70 6.27 0.72 -0.40
N PHE A 71 5.54 1.56 0.35
CA PHE A 71 4.84 1.09 1.54
C PHE A 71 3.76 0.07 1.17
N GLY A 72 3.00 0.35 0.11
CA GLY A 72 1.94 -0.55 -0.37
C GLY A 72 2.48 -1.91 -0.80
N LEU A 73 3.60 -1.97 -1.53
CA LEU A 73 4.23 -3.23 -1.93
C LEU A 73 4.75 -4.02 -0.72
N ILE A 74 5.39 -3.35 0.24
CA ILE A 74 5.91 -4.01 1.46
C ILE A 74 4.76 -4.60 2.28
N VAL A 75 3.76 -3.78 2.61
CA VAL A 75 2.62 -4.21 3.44
C VAL A 75 1.75 -5.22 2.69
N GLY A 76 1.55 -5.01 1.39
CA GLY A 76 0.88 -5.97 0.50
C GLY A 76 1.58 -7.31 0.51
N TYR A 77 2.90 -7.35 0.33
CA TYR A 77 3.66 -8.61 0.34
C TYR A 77 3.58 -9.31 1.70
N ILE A 78 3.73 -8.58 2.81
CA ILE A 78 3.60 -9.14 4.16
C ILE A 78 2.20 -9.75 4.37
N ASN A 79 1.14 -9.03 3.99
CA ASN A 79 -0.23 -9.55 4.10
C ASN A 79 -0.46 -10.75 3.19
N TRP A 80 0.05 -10.74 1.96
CA TRP A 80 -0.03 -11.88 1.05
C TRP A 80 0.63 -13.13 1.67
N ARG A 81 1.87 -13.00 2.16
CA ARG A 81 2.59 -14.09 2.83
C ARG A 81 1.86 -14.62 4.05
N ARG A 82 1.25 -13.74 4.86
CA ARG A 82 0.46 -14.15 6.04
C ARG A 82 -0.77 -14.96 5.66
N ASN A 83 -1.46 -14.57 4.59
CA ASN A 83 -2.65 -15.31 4.12
C ASN A 83 -2.27 -16.64 3.46
N GLU A 84 -1.21 -16.70 2.65
CA GLU A 84 -0.68 -17.99 2.13
C GLU A 84 -0.33 -18.95 3.26
N LYS A 85 0.40 -18.49 4.29
CA LYS A 85 0.76 -19.34 5.43
C LYS A 85 -0.46 -19.85 6.19
N ALA A 86 -1.47 -19.00 6.38
CA ALA A 86 -2.71 -19.39 7.05
C ALA A 86 -3.51 -20.40 6.23
N PHE A 87 -3.58 -20.22 4.91
CA PHE A 87 -4.25 -21.14 4.00
C PHE A 87 -3.58 -22.54 4.01
N SER A 88 -2.26 -22.61 3.84
CA SER A 88 -1.53 -23.89 3.87
C SER A 88 -1.63 -24.60 5.22
N ALA A 89 -1.74 -23.86 6.33
CA ALA A 89 -1.92 -24.49 7.64
C ALA A 89 -3.29 -25.19 7.77
N ILE A 90 -4.34 -24.61 7.17
CA ILE A 90 -5.68 -25.21 7.14
C ILE A 90 -5.68 -26.42 6.20
N GLU A 91 -5.08 -26.29 5.02
CA GLU A 91 -4.99 -27.37 4.02
C GLU A 91 -4.27 -28.61 4.57
N ASN A 92 -3.15 -28.44 5.28
CA ASN A 92 -2.39 -29.56 5.87
C ASN A 92 -3.05 -30.20 7.11
N SER A 93 -4.11 -29.58 7.65
CA SER A 93 -4.84 -30.10 8.81
C SER A 93 -6.10 -30.91 8.45
N ASN A 94 -6.47 -30.90 7.16
CA ASN A 94 -7.57 -31.67 6.59
C ASN A 94 -7.04 -32.86 5.79
#